data_AF-A0A7X8HRE3-F1
#
_entry.id   AF-A0A7X8HRE3-F1
#
_cell.length_a   1.000
_cell.length_b   1.000
_cell.length_c   1.000
_cell.angle_alpha   90.00
_cell.angle_beta   90.00
_cell.angle_gamma   90.00
#
_symmetry.space_group_name_H-M   'P 1'
#
loop_
_entity.id
_entity.type
_entity.pdbx_description
1 polymer ?
#
loop_
_entity_poly.entity_id
_entity_poly.type
_entity_poly.pdbx_seq_one_letter_code
_entity_poly.pdbx_strand_id
1 'polypeptide(L)' 'ERSFADAKELHGLRYARYRGLAKVREQCLLIAVAQNIKKMALLLSKRGKGFVIRLIYQI' A
#
# COMPACT_ATOMS: atom_id res chain seq x y z
N GLU A 1 -5.40 11.52 2.67
CA GLU A 1 -5.01 11.84 1.27
C GLU A 1 -3.54 11.58 0.89
N ARG A 2 -2.54 11.70 1.76
CA ARG A 2 -1.09 11.58 1.39
C ARG A 2 -0.68 10.30 0.64
N SER A 3 -1.32 9.15 0.90
CA SER A 3 -0.98 7.87 0.24
C SER A 3 -1.15 7.93 -1.29
N PHE A 4 -2.18 8.66 -1.75
CA PHE A 4 -2.50 8.78 -3.17
C PHE A 4 -1.54 9.73 -3.89
N ALA A 5 -1.17 10.83 -3.23
CA ALA A 5 -0.15 11.75 -3.73
C ALA A 5 1.22 11.06 -3.85
N ASP A 6 1.59 10.27 -2.84
CA ASP A 6 2.83 9.49 -2.81
C ASP A 6 2.84 8.41 -3.92
N ALA A 7 1.73 7.71 -4.12
CA ALA A 7 1.60 6.73 -5.20
C ALA A 7 1.68 7.37 -6.60
N LYS A 8 1.12 8.57 -6.75
CA LYS A 8 1.18 9.33 -8.01
C LYS A 8 2.61 9.74 -8.37
N GLU A 9 3.35 10.29 -7.42
CA GLU A 9 4.68 10.86 -7.67
C GLU A 9 5.82 9.84 -7.55
N LEU A 10 5.80 8.97 -6.53
CA LEU A 10 6.90 8.03 -6.25
C LEU A 10 6.74 6.66 -6.90
N HIS A 11 5.50 6.24 -7.19
CA HIS A 11 5.22 4.92 -7.77
C HIS A 11 4.77 4.97 -9.23
N GLY A 12 4.88 6.13 -9.87
CA GLY A 12 4.68 6.29 -11.31
C GLY A 12 3.22 6.14 -11.75
N LEU A 13 2.25 6.39 -10.88
CA LEU A 13 0.82 6.39 -11.23
C LEU A 13 0.36 7.69 -11.92
N ARG A 14 1.28 8.64 -12.19
CA ARG A 14 0.97 9.88 -12.91
C ARG A 14 0.54 9.64 -14.37
N TYR A 15 1.04 8.56 -14.97
CA TYR A 15 0.66 8.12 -16.32
C TYR A 15 0.50 6.60 -16.34
N ALA A 16 -0.31 6.08 -17.27
CA ALA A 16 -0.42 4.64 -17.48
C ALA A 16 0.91 4.10 -18.04
N ARG A 17 1.70 3.44 -17.18
CA ARG A 17 2.97 2.81 -17.58
C ARG A 17 2.78 1.64 -18.53
N TYR A 18 1.70 0.88 -18.34
CA TYR A 18 1.36 -0.28 -19.16
C TYR A 18 0.14 0.01 -20.04
N ARG A 19 0.08 -0.64 -21.21
CA ARG A 19 -1.12 -0.63 -22.06
C ARG A 19 -2.11 -1.70 -21.59
N GLY A 20 -3.39 -1.34 -21.57
CA GLY A 20 -4.50 -2.21 -21.20
C GLY A 20 -4.90 -2.08 -19.72
N LEU A 21 -6.20 -2.10 -19.47
CA LEU A 21 -6.78 -1.86 -18.14
C LEU A 21 -6.33 -2.89 -17.10
N ALA A 22 -6.20 -4.16 -17.50
CA ALA A 22 -5.79 -5.24 -16.61
C ALA A 22 -4.39 -4.99 -15.99
N LYS A 23 -3.41 -4.62 -16.82
CA LYS A 23 -2.03 -4.37 -16.37
C LYS A 23 -1.90 -3.11 -15.52
N VAL A 24 -2.65 -2.06 -15.85
CA VAL A 24 -2.67 -0.82 -15.04
C VAL A 24 -3.34 -1.08 -13.68
N ARG A 25 -4.42 -1.88 -13.66
CA ARG A 25 -5.08 -2.29 -12.42
C ARG A 25 -4.16 -3.12 -11.54
N GLU A 26 -3.48 -4.11 -12.11
CA GLU A 26 -2.52 -4.94 -11.40
C GLU A 26 -1.42 -4.09 -10.75
N GLN A 27 -0.83 -3.15 -11.50
CA GLN A 27 0.16 -2.21 -10.96
C GLN A 27 -0.40 -1.39 -9.78
N CYS A 28 -1.61 -0.83 -9.95
CA CYS A 28 -2.25 -0.03 -8.91
C CYS A 28 -2.51 -0.84 -7.62
N LEU A 29 -3.00 -2.08 -7.77
CA LEU A 29 -3.26 -2.97 -6.64
C LEU A 29 -1.97 -3.36 -5.91
N LEU A 30 -0.90 -3.69 -6.65
CA LEU A 30 0.39 -4.03 -6.05
C LEU A 30 0.99 -2.86 -5.27
N ILE A 31 0.91 -1.64 -5.81
CA ILE A 31 1.36 -0.43 -5.12
C ILE A 31 0.55 -0.20 -3.84
N ALA A 32 -0.78 -0.33 -3.90
CA ALA A 32 -1.64 -0.17 -2.74
C ALA A 32 -1.34 -1.20 -1.64
N VAL A 33 -1.11 -2.46 -2.02
CA VAL A 33 -0.70 -3.52 -1.09
C VAL A 33 0.62 -3.18 -0.41
N ALA A 34 1.64 -2.78 -1.18
CA ALA A 34 2.95 -2.40 -0.63
C ALA A 34 2.84 -1.22 0.34
N GLN A 35 2.06 -0.19 0.02
CA GLN A 35 1.81 0.95 0.89
C GLN A 35 1.09 0.54 2.19
N ASN A 36 0.12 -0.37 2.10
CA ASN A 36 -0.59 -0.90 3.27
C ASN A 36 0.34 -1.70 4.17
N ILE A 37 1.21 -2.55 3.60
CA ILE A 37 2.23 -3.31 4.36
C ILE A 37 3.18 -2.35 5.07
N LYS A 38 3.69 -1.32 4.39
CA LYS A 38 4.56 -0.30 4.99
C LYS A 38 3.86 0.40 6.17
N LYS A 39 2.58 0.75 6.01
CA LYS A 39 1.79 1.37 7.07
C LYS A 39 1.61 0.42 8.26
N MET A 40 1.31 -0.85 8.02
CA MET A 40 1.24 -1.86 9.08
C MET A 40 2.58 -1.98 9.80
N ALA A 41 3.69 -2.18 9.08
CA ALA A 41 5.02 -2.28 9.67
C ALA A 41 5.39 -1.06 10.54
N LEU A 42 5.08 0.16 10.08
CA LEU A 42 5.28 1.38 10.87
C LEU A 42 4.42 1.42 12.14
N LEU A 43 3.16 1.00 12.05
CA LEU A 43 2.28 0.91 13.21
C LEU A 43 2.76 -0.15 14.21
N LEU A 44 3.25 -1.29 13.73
CA LEU A 44 3.81 -2.37 14.53
C LEU A 44 5.10 -1.92 15.23
N SER A 45 5.99 -1.26 14.50
CA SER A 45 7.23 -0.68 15.02
C SER A 45 6.95 0.33 16.16
N LYS A 46 5.87 1.11 16.05
CA LYS A 46 5.47 2.09 17.07
C LYS A 46 4.68 1.52 18.26
N ARG A 47 3.94 0.41 18.10
CA ARG A 47 2.99 -0.12 19.12
C ARG A 47 3.48 -1.37 19.87
N GLY A 48 4.56 -2.03 19.42
CA GLY A 48 5.08 -3.25 20.04
C GLY A 48 4.28 -4.52 19.68
N LYS A 49 4.88 -5.70 19.93
CA LYS A 49 4.47 -7.02 19.41
C LYS A 49 2.99 -7.41 19.66
N GLY A 50 2.37 -6.93 20.74
CA GLY A 50 0.98 -7.26 21.12
C GLY A 50 -0.10 -6.71 20.18
N PHE A 51 0.20 -5.67 19.39
CA PHE A 51 -0.75 -5.11 18.44
C PHE A 51 -0.91 -5.96 17.18
N VAL A 52 0.14 -6.70 16.78
CA VAL A 52 0.13 -7.59 15.60
C VAL A 52 -0.96 -8.66 15.72
N ILE A 53 -0.97 -9.36 16.86
CA ILE A 53 -1.89 -10.44 17.19
C ILE A 53 -3.33 -9.93 17.06
N ARG A 54 -3.68 -8.85 17.76
CA ARG A 54 -5.04 -8.28 17.73
C ARG A 54 -5.46 -7.79 16.33
N LEU A 55 -4.54 -7.30 15.50
CA LEU A 55 -4.88 -6.84 14.16
C LEU A 55 -5.16 -7.99 13.19
N ILE A 56 -4.44 -9.12 13.32
CA ILE A 56 -4.62 -10.31 12.47
C ILE A 56 -5.93 -11.03 12.82
N TYR A 57 -6.29 -11.12 14.11
CA TYR A 57 -7.55 -11.76 14.54
C TYR A 57 -8.82 -10.91 14.27
N GLN A 58 -8.67 -9.68 13.77
CA GLN A 58 -9.77 -8.74 13.51
C GLN A 58 -10.04 -8.50 12.01
N ILE A 59 -9.24 -9.12 11.13
CA ILE A 59 -9.47 -9.19 9.68
C ILE A 59 -10.27 -10.45 9.37
#